data_AF-A0A1F6B5X6-F1
#
_entry.id   AF-A0A1F6B5X6-F1
#
_cell.length_a   1.000
_cell.length_b   1.000
_cell.length_c   1.000
_cell.angle_alpha   90.00
_cell.angle_beta   90.00
_cell.angle_gamma   90.00
#
_symmetry.space_group_name_H-M   'P 1'
#
loop_
_entity.id
_entity.type
_entity.pdbx_description
1 polymer ?
#
loop_
_entity_poly.entity_id
_entity_poly.type
_entity_poly.pdbx_seq_one_letter_code
_entity_poly.pdbx_strand_id
1 'polypeptide(L)'
;MATLISGIVFNITSEYINKRKILGVQSVEGVRQENENQQKVWKEDLNYWLNFKQKYPDYNYTYLKLADLYSKLNQAEESQKMWLKYEKEKRRSGF
;
A
#
# COMPACT_ATOMS: atom_id res chain seq x y z
N MET A 1 -4.16 -27.74 -17.30
CA MET A 1 -4.66 -26.35 -17.25
C MET A 1 -3.57 -25.49 -16.63
N ALA A 2 -2.73 -24.89 -17.48
CA ALA A 2 -1.62 -24.04 -17.06
C ALA A 2 -2.06 -22.58 -17.04
N THR A 3 -1.75 -21.82 -15.97
CA THR A 3 -1.45 -20.38 -16.04
C THR A 3 -0.62 -20.00 -14.81
N LEU A 4 0.72 -20.07 -14.86
CA LEU A 4 1.63 -18.99 -15.30
C LEU A 4 1.46 -17.65 -14.56
N ILE A 5 1.57 -17.63 -13.23
CA ILE A 5 1.79 -16.38 -12.47
C ILE A 5 3.04 -16.44 -11.57
N SER A 6 3.56 -17.62 -11.27
CA SER A 6 4.69 -17.78 -10.34
C SER A 6 6.03 -17.23 -10.85
N GLY A 7 6.26 -17.25 -12.17
CA GLY A 7 7.57 -16.89 -12.74
C GLY A 7 7.90 -15.38 -12.71
N ILE A 8 6.91 -14.52 -12.96
CA ILE A 8 7.14 -13.06 -13.07
C ILE A 8 7.30 -12.44 -11.68
N VAL A 9 6.50 -12.86 -10.70
CA VAL A 9 6.60 -12.35 -9.32
C VAL A 9 7.92 -12.79 -8.66
N PHE A 10 8.39 -14.01 -8.95
CA PHE A 10 9.68 -14.49 -8.46
C PHE A 10 10.87 -13.81 -9.16
N ASN A 11 10.75 -13.47 -10.44
CA ASN A 11 11.81 -12.73 -11.15
C ASN A 11 11.92 -11.28 -10.70
N ILE A 12 10.80 -10.57 -10.49
CA ILE A 12 10.85 -9.18 -10.02
C ILE A 12 11.44 -9.10 -8.61
N THR A 13 11.08 -10.04 -7.72
CA THR A 13 11.68 -10.11 -6.37
C THR A 13 13.16 -10.51 -6.44
N SER A 14 13.53 -11.50 -7.23
CA SER A 14 14.93 -11.93 -7.40
C SER A 14 15.84 -10.84 -7.98
N GLU A 15 15.36 -10.08 -8.96
CA GLU A 15 16.14 -9.01 -9.61
C GLU A 15 16.28 -7.77 -8.71
N TYR A 16 15.23 -7.42 -7.95
CA TYR A 16 15.31 -6.37 -6.91
C TYR A 16 16.25 -6.75 -5.76
N ILE A 17 16.20 -8.00 -5.31
CA ILE A 17 17.05 -8.53 -4.25
C ILE A 17 18.51 -8.58 -4.73
N ASN A 18 18.77 -9.00 -5.98
CA ASN A 18 20.12 -9.04 -6.54
C ASN A 18 20.74 -7.64 -6.74
N LYS A 19 19.97 -6.65 -7.22
CA LYS A 19 20.48 -5.27 -7.39
C LYS A 19 20.90 -4.64 -6.05
N ARG A 20 20.22 -4.97 -4.95
CA ARG A 20 20.61 -4.50 -3.60
C ARG A 20 21.77 -5.29 -2.99
N LYS A 21 21.96 -6.56 -3.39
CA LYS A 21 23.08 -7.40 -2.96
C LYS A 21 24.43 -6.89 -3.47
N ILE A 22 24.46 -6.23 -4.63
CA ILE A 22 25.67 -5.70 -5.27
C ILE A 22 26.12 -4.35 -4.67
N LEU A 23 25.26 -3.63 -3.94
CA LEU A 23 25.52 -2.27 -3.44
C LEU A 23 25.72 -2.14 -1.91
N GLY A 24 25.99 -3.22 -1.19
CA GLY A 24 26.28 -3.17 0.25
C GLY A 24 25.23 -3.85 1.12
N VAL A 25 25.20 -5.17 1.02
CA VAL A 25 24.76 -6.19 2.00
C VAL A 25 23.90 -5.71 3.18
N GLN A 26 22.60 -5.47 2.94
CA GLN A 26 21.60 -5.83 3.95
C GLN A 26 21.35 -7.33 3.84
N SER A 27 21.42 -8.05 4.98
CA SER A 27 21.05 -9.47 5.02
C SER A 27 19.59 -9.64 4.62
N VAL A 28 19.23 -10.80 4.04
CA VAL A 28 17.84 -11.11 3.70
C VAL A 28 16.92 -10.92 4.92
N GLU A 29 17.44 -11.21 6.12
CA GLU A 29 16.75 -10.98 7.39
C GLU A 29 16.57 -9.48 7.71
N GLY A 30 17.58 -8.64 7.47
CA GLY A 30 17.48 -7.19 7.65
C GLY A 30 16.43 -6.56 6.73
N VAL A 31 16.38 -6.98 5.46
CA VAL A 31 15.35 -6.53 4.50
C VAL A 31 13.95 -7.00 4.92
N ARG A 32 13.82 -8.23 5.44
CA ARG A 32 12.55 -8.75 5.97
C ARG A 32 12.07 -7.94 7.16
N GLN A 33 12.96 -7.69 8.12
CA GLN A 33 12.65 -6.92 9.32
C GLN A 33 12.30 -5.46 9.01
N GLU A 34 12.99 -4.82 8.05
CA GLU A 34 12.62 -3.49 7.57
C GLU A 34 11.23 -3.46 6.93
N ASN A 35 10.89 -4.46 6.13
CA ASN A 35 9.57 -4.59 5.51
C ASN A 35 8.47 -4.83 6.57
N GLU A 36 8.72 -5.68 7.57
CA GLU A 36 7.79 -5.90 8.68
C GLU A 36 7.56 -4.64 9.52
N ASN A 37 8.64 -3.89 9.83
CA ASN A 37 8.55 -2.62 10.52
C ASN A 37 7.76 -1.59 9.69
N GLN A 38 7.98 -1.55 8.38
CA GLN A 38 7.28 -0.64 7.50
C GLN A 38 5.78 -0.98 7.40
N GLN A 39 5.43 -2.26 7.33
CA GLN A 39 4.02 -2.68 7.39
C GLN A 39 3.36 -2.33 8.72
N LYS A 40 4.08 -2.43 9.83
CA LYS A 40 3.57 -2.01 11.14
C LYS A 40 3.23 -0.52 11.14
N VAL A 41 4.15 0.32 10.65
CA VAL A 41 3.93 1.77 10.53
C VAL A 41 2.72 2.07 9.65
N TRP A 42 2.57 1.40 8.51
CA TRP A 42 1.41 1.61 7.63
C TRP A 42 0.08 1.18 8.27
N LYS A 43 0.07 0.13 9.10
CA LYS A 43 -1.13 -0.27 9.85
C LYS A 43 -1.51 0.77 10.91
N GLU A 44 -0.52 1.35 11.58
CA GLU A 44 -0.76 2.43 12.54
C GLU A 44 -1.30 3.69 11.86
N ASP A 45 -0.73 4.08 10.71
CA ASP A 45 -1.22 5.21 9.91
C ASP A 45 -2.63 4.94 9.35
N LEU A 46 -2.91 3.71 8.91
CA LEU A 46 -4.25 3.31 8.47
C LEU A 46 -5.27 3.51 9.60
N ASN A 47 -4.97 3.04 10.81
CA ASN A 47 -5.85 3.24 11.96
C ASN A 47 -6.04 4.72 12.29
N TYR A 48 -4.99 5.53 12.20
CA TYR A 48 -5.08 6.97 12.39
C TYR A 48 -6.05 7.61 11.39
N TRP A 49 -5.91 7.33 10.10
CA TRP A 49 -6.76 7.92 9.05
C TRP A 49 -8.21 7.43 9.11
N LEU A 50 -8.44 6.17 9.50
CA LEU A 50 -9.79 5.66 9.75
C LEU A 50 -10.47 6.44 10.88
N ASN A 51 -9.79 6.63 12.01
CA ASN A 51 -10.29 7.41 13.12
C ASN A 51 -10.47 8.90 12.75
N PHE A 52 -9.53 9.46 11.99
CA PHE A 52 -9.62 10.83 11.49
C PHE A 52 -10.88 11.02 10.63
N LYS A 53 -11.18 10.08 9.72
CA LYS A 53 -12.37 10.14 8.87
C LYS A 53 -13.67 10.05 9.68
N GLN A 54 -13.70 9.27 10.75
CA GLN A 54 -14.85 9.23 11.65
C GLN A 54 -15.09 10.59 12.33
N LYS A 55 -14.01 11.29 12.73
CA LYS A 55 -14.10 12.62 13.35
C LYS A 55 -14.40 13.74 12.36
N TYR A 56 -13.88 13.64 11.13
CA TYR A 56 -13.98 14.65 10.09
C TYR A 56 -14.54 14.04 8.80
N PRO A 57 -15.85 13.73 8.77
CA PRO A 57 -16.49 13.03 7.66
C PRO A 57 -16.43 13.79 6.33
N ASP A 58 -16.34 15.12 6.35
CA ASP A 58 -16.35 15.95 5.15
C ASP A 58 -14.96 16.16 4.54
N TYR A 59 -13.89 15.73 5.23
CA TYR A 59 -12.53 15.84 4.71
C TYR A 59 -12.27 14.74 3.68
N ASN A 60 -12.70 14.95 2.44
CA ASN A 60 -12.74 13.92 1.41
C ASN A 60 -11.35 13.44 0.94
N TYR A 61 -10.30 14.23 1.18
CA TYR A 61 -8.93 13.83 0.91
C TYR A 61 -8.46 12.63 1.76
N THR A 62 -9.14 12.31 2.87
CA THR A 62 -8.87 11.06 3.61
C THR A 62 -9.03 9.82 2.74
N TYR A 63 -9.95 9.82 1.77
CA TYR A 63 -10.16 8.66 0.92
C TYR A 63 -8.93 8.34 0.07
N LEU A 64 -8.19 9.37 -0.39
CA LEU A 64 -6.91 9.16 -1.08
C LEU A 64 -5.86 8.54 -0.15
N LYS A 65 -5.76 9.05 1.09
CA LYS A 65 -4.81 8.53 2.08
C LYS A 65 -5.10 7.07 2.43
N LEU A 66 -6.36 6.74 2.67
CA LEU A 66 -6.78 5.37 2.91
C LEU A 66 -6.50 4.47 1.70
N ALA A 67 -6.75 4.94 0.47
CA ALA A 67 -6.50 4.16 -0.72
C ALA A 67 -5.00 3.81 -0.90
N ASP A 68 -4.11 4.79 -0.69
CA ASP A 68 -2.65 4.57 -0.73
C ASP A 68 -2.18 3.58 0.33
N LEU A 69 -2.67 3.71 1.57
CA LEU A 69 -2.31 2.81 2.67
C LEU A 69 -2.81 1.38 2.43
N TYR A 70 -4.04 1.22 1.94
CA TYR A 70 -4.55 -0.09 1.55
C TYR A 70 -3.73 -0.70 0.41
N SER A 71 -3.29 0.08 -0.57
CA SER A 71 -2.41 -0.40 -1.64
C SER A 71 -1.06 -0.90 -1.10
N LYS A 72 -0.43 -0.12 -0.21
CA LYS A 72 0.85 -0.48 0.44
C LYS A 72 0.74 -1.75 1.28
N LEU A 73 -0.43 -2.01 1.85
CA LEU A 73 -0.73 -3.20 2.64
C LEU A 73 -1.23 -4.40 1.81
N ASN A 74 -1.13 -4.33 0.47
CA ASN A 74 -1.63 -5.35 -0.46
C ASN A 74 -3.15 -5.64 -0.33
N GLN A 75 -3.92 -4.65 0.14
CA GLN A 75 -5.38 -4.69 0.24
C GLN A 75 -5.99 -3.95 -0.97
N ALA A 76 -5.84 -4.57 -2.15
CA ALA A 76 -6.19 -3.94 -3.43
C ALA A 76 -7.69 -3.61 -3.55
N GLU A 77 -8.57 -4.46 -3.03
CA GLU A 77 -10.02 -4.26 -3.09
C GLU A 77 -10.44 -3.05 -2.25
N GLU A 78 -9.92 -2.94 -1.01
CA GLU A 78 -10.14 -1.81 -0.12
C GLU A 78 -9.56 -0.52 -0.70
N SER A 79 -8.38 -0.59 -1.31
CA SER A 79 -7.78 0.54 -2.00
C SER A 79 -8.70 1.07 -3.10
N GLN A 80 -9.21 0.18 -3.96
CA GLN A 80 -10.12 0.54 -5.03
C GLN A 80 -11.43 1.13 -4.48
N LYS A 81 -11.99 0.55 -3.41
CA LYS A 81 -13.19 1.09 -2.74
C LYS A 81 -12.99 2.53 -2.28
N MET A 82 -11.82 2.85 -1.71
CA MET A 82 -11.53 4.20 -1.24
C MET A 82 -11.31 5.18 -2.40
N TRP A 83 -10.61 4.76 -3.46
CA TRP A 83 -10.48 5.54 -4.68
C TRP A 83 -11.83 5.93 -5.29
N LEU A 84 -12.76 4.98 -5.40
CA LEU A 84 -14.10 5.23 -5.93
C LEU A 84 -14.89 6.23 -5.07
N LYS A 85 -14.74 6.16 -3.75
CA LYS A 85 -15.34 7.14 -2.83
C LYS A 85 -14.74 8.53 -3.04
N TYR A 86 -13.42 8.64 -3.15
CA TYR A 86 -12.76 9.93 -3.43
C TYR A 86 -13.27 10.54 -4.74
N GLU A 87 -13.30 9.76 -5.81
CA GLU A 87 -13.78 10.20 -7.14
C GLU A 87 -15.22 10.70 -7.11
N LYS A 88 -16.09 9.99 -6.38
CA LYS A 88 -17.48 10.40 -6.19
C LYS A 88 -17.58 11.75 -5.49
N GLU A 89 -16.80 11.96 -4.43
CA GLU A 89 -16.83 13.19 -3.65
C GLU A 89 -16.18 14.36 -4.39
N LYS A 90 -15.10 14.13 -5.14
CA LYS A 90 -14.47 15.13 -6.00
C LYS A 90 -15.49 15.71 -6.99
N ARG A 91 -16.22 14.84 -7.70
CA ARG A 91 -17.27 15.25 -8.64
C ARG A 91 -18.40 16.03 -7.97
N ARG A 92 -18.77 15.67 -6.74
CA ARG A 92 -19.79 16.40 -5.95
C ARG A 92 -19.34 17.80 -5.56
N SER A 93 -18.05 17.97 -5.29
CA SER A 93 -17.48 19.26 -4.87
C SER A 93 -17.29 20.27 -6.00
N GLY A 94 -17.55 19.89 -7.27
CA GLY A 94 -17.45 20.79 -8.41
C GLY A 94 -16.01 21.17 -8.83
N PHE A 95 -15.01 20.44 -8.32
CA PHE A 95 -13.58 20.57 -8.67
C PHE A 95 -13.13 19.49 -9.67
#